data_AF-E4NUX2-F1
#
_entry.id   AF-E4NUX2-F1
#
_cell.length_a   1.000
_cell.length_b   1.000
_cell.length_c   1.000
_cell.angle_alpha   90.00
_cell.angle_beta   90.00
_cell.angle_gamma   90.00
#
_symmetry.space_group_name_H-M   'P 1'
#
loop_
_entity.id
_entity.type
_entity.pdbx_description
1 polymer ?
#
loop_
_entity_poly.entity_id
_entity_poly.type
_entity_poly.pdbx_seq_one_letter_code
_entity_poly.pdbx_strand_id
1 'polypeptide(L)'
;MISRWSRRYVLVSAVFLTGWQAGVVVGIPRRTEVVLGLFGFVLHVIFGKAYSLVPTYFDRTVAFPYAPAVQFPLVAVGTGGLVASSLGVGPPWTGAAGAILWCLGIGTFLFTLAWTIRENPTGRETATGDANAERRPVDRLANGFVPVALLYLLIGAYETLAVYTALPPFLDGYPPQVTHLLAAGTAGVMLFALGFRMLPRFMVAHPPRWPVGVVLSTGAVGPVLLAAGLGSGWLFQLGALVQAVAVAGFATAVGTLYIRSDRRRVGFYGVLAGAGFGVLAITLGLLFAFSRMLPSLVRAHLRLNLLGFLGLTIVGVTYQFYPPAVGNLPGASNRSAFYSVIALAGGLLAQLVGIGAGAPPLTNLGHVLALGGSLLFLYLIVAALDAR
;
A
#
# COMPACT_ATOMS: atom_id res chain seq x y z
N MET A 1 16.49 17.29 5.22
CA MET A 1 15.08 17.52 5.62
C MET A 1 14.16 16.33 5.28
N ILE A 2 14.08 15.89 4.01
CA ILE A 2 13.19 14.81 3.53
C ILE A 2 13.31 13.51 4.35
N SER A 3 14.55 13.05 4.61
CA SER A 3 14.81 11.83 5.37
C SER A 3 14.16 11.85 6.77
N ARG A 4 14.18 12.99 7.46
CA ARG A 4 13.57 13.16 8.80
C ARG A 4 12.05 12.98 8.73
N TRP A 5 11.40 13.59 7.74
CA TRP A 5 9.95 13.45 7.57
C TRP A 5 9.57 12.05 7.10
N SER A 6 10.33 11.45 6.19
CA SER A 6 10.16 10.05 5.79
C SER A 6 10.08 9.10 6.99
N ARG A 7 10.98 9.28 7.98
CA ARG A 7 10.95 8.53 9.24
C ARG A 7 9.65 8.76 10.04
N ARG A 8 9.18 10.00 10.17
CA ARG A 8 7.94 10.34 10.88
C ARG A 8 6.71 9.72 10.23
N TYR A 9 6.60 9.77 8.90
CA TYR A 9 5.54 9.09 8.15
C TYR A 9 5.52 7.59 8.40
N VAL A 10 6.69 6.94 8.37
CA VAL A 10 6.81 5.49 8.61
C VAL A 10 6.45 5.13 10.06
N LEU A 11 6.86 5.94 11.03
CA LEU A 11 6.48 5.75 12.44
C LEU A 11 4.97 5.85 12.64
N VAL A 12 4.35 6.93 12.16
CA VAL A 12 2.89 7.12 12.28
C VAL A 12 2.13 6.04 11.53
N SER A 13 2.63 5.62 10.37
CA SER A 13 2.07 4.49 9.63
C SER A 13 2.09 3.20 10.45
N ALA A 14 3.19 2.87 11.13
CA ALA A 14 3.27 1.71 12.02
C ALA A 14 2.30 1.79 13.21
N VAL A 15 2.07 3.01 13.75
CA VAL A 15 1.04 3.26 14.77
C VAL A 15 -0.35 3.00 14.22
N PHE A 16 -0.67 3.49 13.02
CA PHE A 16 -1.96 3.22 12.37
C PHE A 16 -2.17 1.73 12.05
N LEU A 17 -1.13 0.99 11.64
CA LEU A 17 -1.22 -0.47 11.46
C LEU A 17 -1.58 -1.16 12.79
N THR A 18 -0.90 -0.77 13.87
CA THR A 18 -1.15 -1.32 15.21
C THR A 18 -2.57 -0.98 15.69
N GLY A 19 -2.99 0.28 15.52
CA GLY A 19 -4.35 0.73 15.83
C GLY A 19 -5.40 -0.01 15.02
N TRP A 20 -5.15 -0.30 13.74
CA TRP A 20 -6.03 -1.13 12.92
C TRP A 20 -6.13 -2.55 13.47
N GLN A 21 -5.02 -3.23 13.75
CA GLN A 21 -5.09 -4.61 14.26
C GLN A 21 -5.73 -4.67 15.65
N ALA A 22 -5.47 -3.71 16.52
CA ALA A 22 -6.15 -3.60 17.82
C ALA A 22 -7.65 -3.40 17.63
N GLY A 23 -8.03 -2.52 16.70
CA GLY A 23 -9.41 -2.30 16.27
C GLY A 23 -10.10 -3.58 15.80
N VAL A 24 -9.42 -4.39 14.97
CA VAL A 24 -9.96 -5.67 14.48
C VAL A 24 -10.23 -6.65 15.62
N VAL A 25 -9.34 -6.70 16.63
CA VAL A 25 -9.54 -7.54 17.82
C VAL A 25 -10.79 -7.12 18.61
N VAL A 26 -11.05 -5.83 18.73
CA VAL A 26 -12.22 -5.30 19.45
C VAL A 26 -13.48 -5.14 18.57
N GLY A 27 -13.40 -5.44 17.28
CA GLY A 27 -14.55 -5.43 16.37
C GLY A 27 -14.97 -4.05 15.84
N ILE A 28 -14.02 -3.16 15.51
CA ILE A 28 -14.35 -1.86 14.90
C ILE A 28 -15.09 -2.01 13.54
N PRO A 29 -15.85 -1.00 13.10
CA PRO A 29 -16.50 -1.01 11.80
C PRO A 29 -15.51 -1.16 10.64
N ARG A 30 -15.95 -1.84 9.57
CA ARG A 30 -15.16 -2.04 8.33
C ARG A 30 -14.64 -0.73 7.74
N ARG A 31 -15.43 0.35 7.81
CA ARG A 31 -15.02 1.66 7.32
C ARG A 31 -13.79 2.16 8.11
N THR A 32 -13.80 2.01 9.42
CA THR A 32 -12.68 2.36 10.30
C THR A 32 -11.45 1.51 9.99
N GLU A 33 -11.62 0.21 9.71
CA GLU A 33 -10.53 -0.65 9.25
C GLU A 33 -9.86 -0.12 7.97
N VAL A 34 -10.65 0.27 6.96
CA VAL A 34 -10.13 0.82 5.71
C VAL A 34 -9.41 2.15 5.96
N VAL A 35 -9.97 3.05 6.77
CA VAL A 35 -9.31 4.33 7.07
C VAL A 35 -7.98 4.10 7.79
N LEU A 36 -7.93 3.26 8.83
CA LEU A 36 -6.68 2.98 9.54
C LEU A 36 -5.66 2.24 8.65
N GLY A 37 -6.09 1.21 7.91
CA GLY A 37 -5.21 0.39 7.09
C GLY A 37 -4.73 1.07 5.81
N LEU A 38 -5.65 1.67 5.04
CA LEU A 38 -5.30 2.30 3.76
C LEU A 38 -4.81 3.73 3.94
N PHE A 39 -5.58 4.60 4.61
CA PHE A 39 -5.24 6.01 4.76
C PHE A 39 -4.11 6.17 5.76
N GLY A 40 -4.24 5.58 6.94
CA GLY A 40 -3.31 5.71 8.04
C GLY A 40 -2.00 4.93 7.85
N PHE A 41 -2.06 3.68 7.39
CA PHE A 41 -0.88 2.85 7.24
C PHE A 41 -0.30 2.92 5.82
N VAL A 42 -1.00 2.38 4.80
CA VAL A 42 -0.45 2.22 3.44
C VAL A 42 -0.04 3.55 2.80
N LEU A 43 -0.97 4.52 2.75
CA LEU A 43 -0.71 5.80 2.07
C LEU A 43 0.31 6.65 2.82
N HIS A 44 0.37 6.59 4.16
CA HIS A 44 1.42 7.29 4.91
C HIS A 44 2.83 6.79 4.57
N VAL A 45 3.05 5.47 4.41
CA VAL A 45 4.36 4.98 3.93
C VAL A 45 4.66 5.50 2.53
N ILE A 46 3.66 5.45 1.63
CA ILE A 46 3.82 5.93 0.26
C ILE A 46 4.22 7.41 0.25
N PHE A 47 3.52 8.28 0.99
CA PHE A 47 3.87 9.70 1.09
C PHE A 47 5.28 9.90 1.64
N GLY A 48 5.60 9.20 2.73
CA GLY A 48 6.91 9.28 3.37
C GLY A 48 8.07 8.86 2.47
N LYS A 49 7.86 7.89 1.56
CA LYS A 49 8.90 7.37 0.67
C LYS A 49 8.92 8.02 -0.69
N ALA A 50 7.78 8.43 -1.23
CA ALA A 50 7.69 9.00 -2.56
C ALA A 50 8.50 10.30 -2.68
N TYR A 51 8.53 11.15 -1.64
CA TYR A 51 9.35 12.37 -1.65
C TYR A 51 10.85 12.14 -1.81
N SER A 52 11.37 10.96 -1.44
CA SER A 52 12.77 10.61 -1.66
C SER A 52 12.98 9.74 -2.90
N LEU A 53 12.03 8.88 -3.23
CA LEU A 53 12.19 7.90 -4.30
C LEU A 53 11.79 8.45 -5.66
N VAL A 54 10.62 9.10 -5.75
CA VAL A 54 10.09 9.57 -7.04
C VAL A 54 11.00 10.60 -7.68
N PRO A 55 11.44 11.69 -7.00
CA PRO A 55 12.36 12.64 -7.62
C PRO A 55 13.64 11.96 -8.15
N THR A 56 14.28 11.14 -7.32
CA THR A 56 15.51 10.42 -7.69
C THR A 56 15.29 9.48 -8.87
N TYR A 57 14.15 8.79 -8.94
CA TYR A 57 13.84 7.90 -10.06
C TYR A 57 13.62 8.64 -11.37
N PHE A 58 13.26 9.91 -11.30
CA PHE A 58 13.08 10.80 -12.43
C PHE A 58 14.30 11.68 -12.71
N ASP A 59 15.44 11.41 -12.06
CA ASP A 59 16.65 12.21 -12.16
C ASP A 59 16.43 13.69 -11.80
N ARG A 60 15.62 13.92 -10.76
CA ARG A 60 15.27 15.24 -10.26
C ARG A 60 15.51 15.34 -8.75
N THR A 61 15.68 16.56 -8.30
CA THR A 61 15.65 16.93 -6.88
C THR A 61 14.26 17.43 -6.53
N VAL A 62 13.78 17.13 -5.31
CA VAL A 62 12.45 17.62 -4.90
C VAL A 62 12.42 19.14 -4.93
N ALA A 63 11.39 19.71 -5.56
CA ALA A 63 11.29 21.15 -5.72
C ALA A 63 10.99 21.89 -4.40
N PHE A 64 10.17 21.28 -3.54
CA PHE A 64 9.78 21.86 -2.25
C PHE A 64 10.17 20.93 -1.10
N PRO A 65 11.40 21.05 -0.56
CA PRO A 65 11.89 20.18 0.52
C PRO A 65 11.06 20.23 1.81
N TYR A 66 10.28 21.30 1.99
CA TYR A 66 9.38 21.52 3.14
C TYR A 66 7.99 20.90 2.97
N ALA A 67 7.58 20.51 1.77
CA ALA A 67 6.26 19.94 1.52
C ALA A 67 5.90 18.73 2.40
N PRO A 68 6.82 17.79 2.72
CA PRO A 68 6.51 16.70 3.65
C PRO A 68 6.09 17.19 5.04
N ALA A 69 6.63 18.33 5.50
CA ALA A 69 6.31 18.94 6.79
C ALA A 69 4.91 19.54 6.83
N VAL A 70 4.44 20.05 5.69
CA VAL A 70 3.10 20.63 5.53
C VAL A 70 2.07 19.54 5.33
N GLN A 71 2.35 18.57 4.44
CA GLN A 71 1.43 17.47 4.18
C GLN A 71 1.18 16.61 5.43
N PHE A 72 2.22 16.34 6.23
CA PHE A 72 2.15 15.34 7.30
C PHE A 72 1.03 15.60 8.32
N PRO A 73 0.95 16.79 8.97
CA PRO A 73 -0.14 17.06 9.90
C PRO A 73 -1.51 17.03 9.20
N LEU A 74 -1.61 17.51 7.96
CA LEU A 74 -2.86 17.51 7.20
C LEU A 74 -3.39 16.10 6.96
N VAL A 75 -2.55 15.17 6.49
CA VAL A 75 -3.00 13.79 6.23
C VAL A 75 -3.16 12.98 7.51
N ALA A 76 -2.36 13.21 8.55
CA ALA A 76 -2.47 12.51 9.82
C ALA A 76 -3.74 12.92 10.59
N VAL A 77 -3.97 14.23 10.75
CA VAL A 77 -5.18 14.77 11.40
C VAL A 77 -6.41 14.49 10.54
N GLY A 78 -6.32 14.65 9.22
CA GLY A 78 -7.39 14.31 8.30
C GLY A 78 -7.82 12.84 8.42
N THR A 79 -6.86 11.92 8.46
CA THR A 79 -7.12 10.49 8.73
C THR A 79 -7.77 10.28 10.10
N GLY A 80 -7.28 10.95 11.14
CA GLY A 80 -7.87 10.91 12.48
C GLY A 80 -9.34 11.37 12.51
N GLY A 81 -9.67 12.46 11.81
CA GLY A 81 -11.05 12.93 11.66
C GLY A 81 -11.95 11.94 10.92
N LEU A 82 -11.43 11.29 9.87
CA LEU A 82 -12.14 10.23 9.15
C LEU A 82 -12.36 8.99 10.04
N VAL A 83 -11.39 8.63 10.88
CA VAL A 83 -11.53 7.56 11.89
C VAL A 83 -12.62 7.93 12.90
N ALA A 84 -12.56 9.11 13.50
CA ALA A 84 -13.54 9.58 14.48
C ALA A 84 -14.95 9.59 13.89
N SER A 85 -15.12 10.15 12.68
CA SER A 85 -16.40 10.12 11.97
C SER A 85 -16.91 8.71 11.70
N SER A 86 -16.03 7.79 11.29
CA SER A 86 -16.41 6.38 11.06
C SER A 86 -16.84 5.63 12.33
N LEU A 87 -16.42 6.11 13.50
CA LEU A 87 -16.80 5.59 14.81
C LEU A 87 -18.01 6.32 15.40
N GLY A 88 -18.55 7.34 14.72
CA GLY A 88 -19.63 8.18 15.26
C GLY A 88 -19.18 9.08 16.41
N VAL A 89 -17.88 9.40 16.49
CA VAL A 89 -17.30 10.25 17.54
C VAL A 89 -17.09 11.66 17.03
N GLY A 90 -17.53 12.64 17.81
CA GLY A 90 -17.37 14.08 17.52
C GLY A 90 -18.61 14.70 16.87
N PRO A 91 -18.56 16.02 16.60
CA PRO A 91 -19.67 16.74 15.97
C PRO A 91 -19.91 16.30 14.50
N PRO A 92 -21.09 16.60 13.92
CA PRO A 92 -21.47 16.15 12.57
C PRO A 92 -20.48 16.57 11.46
N TRP A 93 -19.75 17.67 11.65
CA TRP A 93 -18.78 18.18 10.68
C TRP A 93 -17.41 17.48 10.73
N THR A 94 -17.16 16.57 11.68
CA THR A 94 -15.86 15.90 11.85
C THR A 94 -15.42 15.13 10.60
N GLY A 95 -16.36 14.45 9.92
CA GLY A 95 -16.07 13.74 8.67
C GLY A 95 -15.65 14.69 7.54
N ALA A 96 -16.39 15.79 7.36
CA ALA A 96 -16.09 16.81 6.35
C ALA A 96 -14.74 17.48 6.60
N ALA A 97 -14.48 17.92 7.85
CA ALA A 97 -13.19 18.52 8.21
C ALA A 97 -12.02 17.55 8.01
N GLY A 98 -12.20 16.27 8.39
CA GLY A 98 -11.20 15.22 8.16
C GLY A 98 -10.90 15.02 6.67
N ALA A 99 -11.94 14.93 5.83
CA ALA A 99 -11.80 14.79 4.39
C ALA A 99 -11.12 16.00 3.74
N ILE A 100 -11.49 17.23 4.14
CA ILE A 100 -10.88 18.48 3.65
C ILE A 100 -9.39 18.52 3.99
N LEU A 101 -9.04 18.32 5.26
CA LEU A 101 -7.63 18.33 5.69
C LEU A 101 -6.82 17.28 4.94
N TRP A 102 -7.36 16.07 4.82
CA TRP A 102 -6.70 14.99 4.10
C TRP A 102 -6.49 15.35 2.62
N CYS A 103 -7.50 15.89 1.94
CA CYS A 103 -7.41 16.33 0.54
C CYS A 103 -6.43 17.48 0.32
N LEU A 104 -6.35 18.45 1.24
CA LEU A 104 -5.33 19.51 1.20
C LEU A 104 -3.92 18.94 1.31
N GLY A 105 -3.74 17.92 2.15
CA GLY A 105 -2.49 17.15 2.23
C GLY A 105 -2.16 16.46 0.91
N ILE A 106 -3.14 15.80 0.29
CA ILE A 106 -2.97 15.18 -1.04
C ILE A 106 -2.62 16.24 -2.10
N GLY A 107 -3.29 17.39 -2.11
CA GLY A 107 -2.99 18.49 -3.02
C GLY A 107 -1.55 18.98 -2.89
N THR A 108 -1.06 19.16 -1.65
CA THR A 108 0.34 19.51 -1.36
C THR A 108 1.32 18.49 -1.95
N PHE A 109 1.01 17.20 -1.77
CA PHE A 109 1.82 16.09 -2.28
C PHE A 109 1.87 16.05 -3.81
N LEU A 110 0.69 16.06 -4.45
CA LEU A 110 0.55 16.00 -5.90
C LEU A 110 1.20 17.21 -6.57
N PHE A 111 0.94 18.42 -6.06
CA PHE A 111 1.56 19.63 -6.56
C PHE A 111 3.09 19.54 -6.49
N THR A 112 3.64 19.10 -5.35
CA THR A 112 5.09 19.00 -5.18
C THR A 112 5.71 17.99 -6.15
N LEU A 113 5.12 16.80 -6.29
CA LEU A 113 5.66 15.78 -7.18
C LEU A 113 5.50 16.17 -8.65
N ALA A 114 4.32 16.65 -9.05
CA ALA A 114 4.07 17.11 -10.41
C ALA A 114 5.04 18.24 -10.80
N TRP A 115 5.22 19.23 -9.93
CA TRP A 115 6.17 20.31 -10.15
C TRP A 115 7.62 19.80 -10.22
N THR A 116 7.97 18.82 -9.38
CA THR A 116 9.31 18.21 -9.36
C THR A 116 9.64 17.48 -10.66
N ILE A 117 8.69 16.73 -11.22
CA ILE A 117 8.91 15.89 -12.41
C ILE A 117 8.45 16.55 -13.72
N ARG A 118 8.05 17.82 -13.70
CA ARG A 118 7.44 18.54 -14.84
C ARG A 118 8.28 18.54 -16.12
N GLU A 119 9.61 18.50 -15.98
CA GLU A 119 10.57 18.48 -17.09
C GLU A 119 10.91 17.06 -17.57
N ASN A 120 10.42 16.03 -16.89
CA ASN A 120 10.60 14.63 -17.26
C ASN A 120 9.34 13.80 -16.95
N PRO A 121 8.14 14.20 -17.42
CA PRO A 121 6.88 13.62 -16.96
C PRO A 121 6.72 12.13 -17.31
N THR A 122 7.42 11.67 -18.35
CA THR A 122 7.44 10.27 -18.79
C THR A 122 8.57 9.45 -18.16
N GLY A 123 9.49 10.09 -17.43
CA GLY A 123 10.60 9.43 -16.75
C GLY A 123 11.66 8.83 -17.69
N ARG A 124 11.91 9.46 -18.85
CA ARG A 124 12.95 9.05 -19.81
C ARG A 124 14.34 9.10 -19.20
N GLU A 125 14.60 10.12 -18.38
CA GLU A 125 15.78 10.23 -17.53
C GLU A 125 15.49 9.50 -16.21
N THR A 126 16.34 8.54 -15.84
CA THR A 126 16.01 7.58 -14.76
C THR A 126 16.98 7.61 -13.58
N ALA A 127 18.02 8.45 -13.61
CA ALA A 127 19.18 8.40 -12.71
C ALA A 127 19.85 7.00 -12.61
N THR A 128 19.66 6.15 -13.62
CA THR A 128 20.26 4.83 -13.66
C THR A 128 21.66 4.95 -14.25
N GLY A 129 22.67 4.82 -13.37
CA GLY A 129 24.08 4.90 -13.76
C GLY A 129 24.50 3.81 -14.74
N ASP A 130 25.62 4.03 -15.44
CA ASP A 130 26.07 3.19 -16.56
C ASP A 130 26.35 1.74 -16.18
N ALA A 131 26.81 1.49 -14.95
CA ALA A 131 26.99 0.15 -14.41
C ALA A 131 25.69 -0.67 -14.29
N ASN A 132 24.52 -0.03 -14.45
CA ASN A 132 23.19 -0.69 -14.47
C ASN A 132 22.41 -0.33 -15.75
N ALA A 133 23.11 -0.04 -16.85
CA ALA A 133 22.51 0.37 -18.13
C ALA A 133 21.42 -0.58 -18.64
N GLU A 134 21.55 -1.88 -18.35
CA GLU A 134 20.63 -2.94 -18.71
C GLU A 134 19.24 -2.81 -18.07
N ARG A 135 19.11 -2.02 -16.99
CA ARG A 135 17.85 -1.77 -16.26
C ARG A 135 17.08 -0.57 -16.79
N ARG A 136 17.73 0.35 -17.52
CA ARG A 136 17.11 1.59 -18.03
C ARG A 136 15.78 1.37 -18.75
N PRO A 137 15.59 0.34 -19.61
CA PRO A 137 14.31 0.14 -20.28
C PRO A 137 13.15 -0.14 -19.31
N VAL A 138 13.39 -0.98 -18.31
CA VAL A 138 12.41 -1.30 -17.25
C VAL A 138 12.15 -0.09 -16.37
N ASP A 139 13.21 0.65 -16.01
CA ASP A 139 13.10 1.84 -15.16
C ASP A 139 12.32 2.98 -15.84
N ARG A 140 12.52 3.20 -17.14
CA ARG A 140 11.75 4.18 -17.93
C ARG A 140 10.27 3.79 -18.00
N LEU A 141 10.01 2.51 -18.30
CA LEU A 141 8.65 2.00 -18.36
C LEU A 141 7.96 2.18 -17.00
N ALA A 142 8.59 1.73 -15.91
CA ALA A 142 8.07 1.85 -14.56
C ALA A 142 7.80 3.31 -14.15
N ASN A 143 8.68 4.24 -14.50
CA ASN A 143 8.45 5.66 -14.24
C ASN A 143 7.22 6.21 -14.95
N GLY A 144 6.98 5.79 -16.21
CA GLY A 144 5.82 6.24 -16.97
C GLY A 144 4.48 5.93 -16.29
N PHE A 145 4.44 4.94 -15.40
CA PHE A 145 3.24 4.59 -14.62
C PHE A 145 3.15 5.30 -13.26
N VAL A 146 4.17 6.10 -12.88
CA VAL A 146 4.09 6.89 -11.65
C VAL A 146 3.00 7.96 -11.72
N PRO A 147 2.93 8.80 -12.77
CA PRO A 147 1.84 9.75 -12.95
C PRO A 147 0.45 9.11 -12.95
N VAL A 148 0.31 7.88 -13.47
CA VAL A 148 -0.97 7.15 -13.49
C VAL A 148 -1.49 6.89 -12.08
N ALA A 149 -0.63 6.44 -11.16
CA ALA A 149 -1.07 6.23 -9.78
C ALA A 149 -1.32 7.56 -9.04
N LEU A 150 -0.60 8.63 -9.39
CA LEU A 150 -0.88 9.97 -8.87
C LEU A 150 -2.24 10.49 -9.35
N LEU A 151 -2.65 10.16 -10.58
CA LEU A 151 -3.99 10.44 -11.09
C LEU A 151 -5.06 9.65 -10.33
N TYR A 152 -4.84 8.36 -10.07
CA TYR A 152 -5.73 7.58 -9.19
C TYR A 152 -5.84 8.18 -7.79
N LEU A 153 -4.74 8.71 -7.24
CA LEU A 153 -4.76 9.39 -5.95
C LEU A 153 -5.59 10.66 -5.99
N LEU A 154 -5.48 11.44 -7.06
CA LEU A 154 -6.27 12.65 -7.25
C LEU A 154 -7.77 12.32 -7.31
N ILE A 155 -8.16 11.36 -8.14
CA ILE A 155 -9.57 10.96 -8.31
C ILE A 155 -10.10 10.35 -7.01
N GLY A 156 -9.36 9.43 -6.38
CA GLY A 156 -9.76 8.83 -5.11
C GLY A 156 -9.84 9.84 -3.96
N ALA A 157 -9.01 10.89 -3.99
CA ALA A 157 -9.09 11.99 -3.04
C ALA A 157 -10.34 12.84 -3.24
N TYR A 158 -10.64 13.20 -4.49
CA TYR A 158 -11.88 13.89 -4.84
C TYR A 158 -13.12 13.10 -4.40
N GLU A 159 -13.20 11.82 -4.76
CA GLU A 159 -14.33 10.95 -4.39
C GLU A 159 -14.47 10.83 -2.86
N THR A 160 -13.35 10.75 -2.13
CA THR A 160 -13.39 10.78 -0.66
C THR A 160 -13.97 12.09 -0.16
N LEU A 161 -13.59 13.23 -0.73
CA LEU A 161 -14.14 14.53 -0.35
C LEU A 161 -15.64 14.62 -0.66
N ALA A 162 -16.06 14.16 -1.82
CA ALA A 162 -17.47 14.15 -2.23
C ALA A 162 -18.35 13.34 -1.27
N VAL A 163 -17.85 12.20 -0.77
CA VAL A 163 -18.59 11.37 0.23
C VAL A 163 -18.91 12.12 1.53
N TYR A 164 -18.14 13.15 1.91
CA TYR A 164 -18.33 13.89 3.17
C TYR A 164 -18.74 15.35 2.98
N THR A 165 -18.99 15.80 1.75
CA THR A 165 -19.34 17.19 1.44
C THR A 165 -20.51 17.25 0.45
N ALA A 166 -20.89 18.45 0.03
CA ALA A 166 -21.93 18.65 -0.99
C ALA A 166 -21.38 18.56 -2.44
N LEU A 167 -20.12 18.14 -2.64
CA LEU A 167 -19.56 18.00 -3.98
C LEU A 167 -20.20 16.81 -4.71
N PRO A 168 -20.48 16.93 -6.02
CA PRO A 168 -21.02 15.82 -6.79
C PRO A 168 -19.96 14.72 -6.98
N PRO A 169 -20.26 13.44 -6.70
CA PRO A 169 -19.34 12.34 -6.99
C PRO A 169 -19.28 12.07 -8.52
N PHE A 170 -18.13 11.61 -9.02
CA PHE A 170 -18.00 11.09 -10.39
C PHE A 170 -18.56 9.69 -10.53
N LEU A 171 -18.53 8.92 -9.43
CA LEU A 171 -19.10 7.59 -9.35
C LEU A 171 -20.42 7.62 -8.56
N ASP A 172 -20.99 6.46 -8.27
CA ASP A 172 -22.29 6.34 -7.57
C ASP A 172 -22.21 6.61 -6.05
N GLY A 173 -21.04 6.98 -5.54
CA GLY A 173 -20.79 7.22 -4.11
C GLY A 173 -20.59 5.94 -3.28
N TYR A 174 -20.52 4.76 -3.91
CA TYR A 174 -20.29 3.49 -3.22
C TYR A 174 -18.84 3.42 -2.68
N PRO A 175 -18.63 3.44 -1.34
CA PRO A 175 -17.28 3.59 -0.78
C PRO A 175 -16.22 2.55 -1.22
N PRO A 176 -16.59 1.29 -1.51
CA PRO A 176 -15.65 0.32 -2.07
C PRO A 176 -15.06 0.71 -3.43
N GLN A 177 -15.73 1.53 -4.25
CA GLN A 177 -15.17 2.03 -5.51
C GLN A 177 -14.02 2.99 -5.23
N VAL A 178 -14.22 3.95 -4.32
CA VAL A 178 -13.16 4.86 -3.84
C VAL A 178 -11.99 4.08 -3.25
N THR A 179 -12.30 3.02 -2.51
CA THR A 179 -11.27 2.12 -1.95
C THR A 179 -10.49 1.40 -3.05
N HIS A 180 -11.10 0.97 -4.15
CA HIS A 180 -10.38 0.37 -5.28
C HIS A 180 -9.47 1.39 -5.99
N LEU A 181 -9.95 2.63 -6.19
CA LEU A 181 -9.12 3.70 -6.76
C LEU A 181 -7.89 3.97 -5.89
N LEU A 182 -8.05 4.08 -4.57
CA LEU A 182 -6.95 4.37 -3.65
C LEU A 182 -6.04 3.15 -3.39
N ALA A 183 -6.61 1.96 -3.19
CA ALA A 183 -5.84 0.77 -2.86
C ALA A 183 -5.21 0.12 -4.11
N ALA A 184 -6.00 -0.23 -5.11
CA ALA A 184 -5.48 -0.87 -6.32
C ALA A 184 -4.87 0.17 -7.28
N GLY A 185 -5.57 1.29 -7.51
CA GLY A 185 -5.15 2.34 -8.44
C GLY A 185 -3.95 3.15 -7.96
N THR A 186 -3.97 3.64 -6.72
CA THR A 186 -2.82 4.39 -6.19
C THR A 186 -1.76 3.47 -5.61
N ALA A 187 -2.09 2.74 -4.54
CA ALA A 187 -1.08 1.98 -3.81
C ALA A 187 -0.56 0.77 -4.60
N GLY A 188 -1.43 0.05 -5.30
CA GLY A 188 -1.08 -1.08 -6.15
C GLY A 188 -0.20 -0.68 -7.34
N VAL A 189 -0.61 0.33 -8.12
CA VAL A 189 0.20 0.81 -9.25
C VAL A 189 1.53 1.39 -8.78
N MET A 190 1.56 2.13 -7.66
CA MET A 190 2.84 2.55 -7.05
C MET A 190 3.69 1.38 -6.61
N LEU A 191 3.10 0.36 -6.02
CA LEU A 191 3.83 -0.83 -5.62
C LEU A 191 4.46 -1.52 -6.84
N PHE A 192 3.72 -1.65 -7.95
CA PHE A 192 4.25 -2.22 -9.19
C PHE A 192 5.37 -1.38 -9.77
N ALA A 193 5.12 -0.08 -10.00
CA ALA A 193 6.08 0.84 -10.60
C ALA A 193 7.37 0.95 -9.78
N LEU A 194 7.25 1.27 -8.48
CA LEU A 194 8.42 1.41 -7.61
C LEU A 194 9.05 0.04 -7.30
N GLY A 195 8.26 -1.03 -7.22
CA GLY A 195 8.73 -2.39 -6.99
C GLY A 195 9.64 -2.89 -8.11
N PHE A 196 9.28 -2.69 -9.37
CA PHE A 196 10.12 -3.04 -10.51
C PHE A 196 11.41 -2.21 -10.61
N ARG A 197 11.51 -1.09 -9.90
CA ARG A 197 12.77 -0.35 -9.73
C ARG A 197 13.55 -0.82 -8.51
N MET A 198 12.92 -0.91 -7.35
CA MET A 198 13.56 -1.16 -6.07
C MET A 198 14.01 -2.61 -5.90
N LEU A 199 13.09 -3.56 -6.10
CA LEU A 199 13.32 -4.96 -5.74
C LEU A 199 14.47 -5.59 -6.52
N PRO A 200 14.61 -5.35 -7.85
CA PRO A 200 15.77 -5.84 -8.60
C PRO A 200 17.12 -5.36 -8.04
N ARG A 201 17.17 -4.14 -7.48
CA ARG A 201 18.38 -3.55 -6.88
C ARG A 201 18.65 -4.11 -5.49
N PHE A 202 17.61 -4.30 -4.67
CA PHE A 202 17.78 -4.93 -3.36
C PHE A 202 18.24 -6.38 -3.47
N MET A 203 17.65 -7.12 -4.41
CA MET A 203 17.91 -8.54 -4.64
C MET A 203 19.10 -8.81 -5.57
N VAL A 204 19.64 -7.79 -6.24
CA VAL A 204 20.71 -7.93 -7.26
C VAL A 204 20.34 -8.99 -8.30
N ALA A 205 19.09 -8.92 -8.76
CA ALA A 205 18.52 -9.86 -9.72
C ALA A 205 17.78 -9.10 -10.82
N HIS A 206 17.44 -9.81 -11.89
CA HIS A 206 16.70 -9.26 -13.04
C HIS A 206 15.32 -9.90 -13.13
N PRO A 207 14.24 -9.08 -13.18
CA PRO A 207 12.93 -9.62 -13.49
C PRO A 207 12.91 -10.02 -14.98
N PRO A 208 12.06 -10.98 -15.38
CA PRO A 208 11.73 -11.13 -16.79
C PRO A 208 11.20 -9.79 -17.32
N ARG A 209 11.64 -9.37 -18.52
CA ARG A 209 11.32 -8.03 -19.06
C ARG A 209 9.88 -7.90 -19.55
N TRP A 210 9.38 -8.91 -20.26
CA TRP A 210 8.03 -8.87 -20.85
C TRP A 210 6.90 -8.76 -19.80
N PRO A 211 6.95 -9.44 -18.63
CA PRO A 211 5.89 -9.31 -17.63
C PRO A 211 5.82 -7.92 -17.02
N VAL A 212 6.91 -7.13 -17.04
CA VAL A 212 6.89 -5.76 -16.49
C VAL A 212 5.86 -4.91 -17.23
N GLY A 213 5.88 -4.93 -18.57
CA GLY A 213 4.93 -4.17 -19.38
C GLY A 213 3.49 -4.64 -19.17
N VAL A 214 3.28 -5.96 -19.19
CA VAL A 214 1.95 -6.55 -18.95
C VAL A 214 1.41 -6.14 -17.58
N VAL A 215 2.22 -6.29 -16.52
CA VAL A 215 1.80 -5.96 -15.14
C VAL A 215 1.49 -4.47 -14.98
N LEU A 216 2.31 -3.59 -15.53
CA LEU A 216 2.10 -2.16 -15.39
C LEU A 216 0.86 -1.69 -16.18
N SER A 217 0.70 -2.15 -17.42
CA SER A 217 -0.47 -1.82 -18.25
C SER A 217 -1.76 -2.36 -17.65
N THR A 218 -1.78 -3.63 -17.24
CA THR A 218 -2.98 -4.22 -16.61
C THR A 218 -3.25 -3.63 -15.23
N GLY A 219 -2.20 -3.36 -14.44
CA GLY A 219 -2.32 -2.68 -13.15
C GLY A 219 -2.82 -1.24 -13.28
N ALA A 220 -2.53 -0.55 -14.39
CA ALA A 220 -3.04 0.78 -14.67
C ALA A 220 -4.51 0.79 -15.09
N VAL A 221 -5.00 -0.26 -15.75
CA VAL A 221 -6.36 -0.31 -16.32
C VAL A 221 -7.35 -1.04 -15.39
N GLY A 222 -6.92 -2.10 -14.73
CA GLY A 222 -7.76 -2.90 -13.82
C GLY A 222 -8.51 -2.08 -12.76
N PRO A 223 -7.86 -1.14 -12.04
CA PRO A 223 -8.50 -0.41 -10.96
C PRO A 223 -9.65 0.49 -11.41
N VAL A 224 -9.52 1.18 -12.56
CA VAL A 224 -10.62 2.02 -13.08
C VAL A 224 -11.78 1.17 -13.57
N LEU A 225 -11.52 0.04 -14.24
CA LEU A 225 -12.57 -0.89 -14.66
C LEU A 225 -13.32 -1.47 -13.45
N LEU A 226 -12.58 -1.85 -12.41
CA LEU A 226 -13.15 -2.34 -11.16
C LEU A 226 -13.97 -1.27 -10.46
N ALA A 227 -13.47 -0.04 -10.37
CA ALA A 227 -14.19 1.06 -9.73
C ALA A 227 -15.48 1.43 -10.51
N ALA A 228 -15.42 1.50 -11.84
CA ALA A 228 -16.56 1.84 -12.68
C ALA A 228 -17.61 0.72 -12.79
N GLY A 229 -17.20 -0.53 -12.68
CA GLY A 229 -18.08 -1.70 -12.79
C GLY A 229 -18.45 -2.36 -11.46
N LEU A 230 -18.04 -1.83 -10.31
CA LEU A 230 -18.05 -2.58 -9.06
C LEU A 230 -19.45 -3.07 -8.68
N GLY A 231 -19.60 -4.39 -8.52
CA GLY A 231 -20.84 -5.00 -8.02
C GLY A 231 -21.32 -6.16 -8.88
N SER A 232 -21.38 -6.00 -10.21
CA SER A 232 -21.77 -7.06 -11.15
C SER A 232 -21.53 -6.66 -12.61
N GLY A 233 -21.74 -7.59 -13.54
CA GLY A 233 -21.71 -7.33 -14.98
C GLY A 233 -20.35 -7.53 -15.64
N TRP A 234 -20.33 -7.42 -16.96
CA TRP A 234 -19.14 -7.73 -17.77
C TRP A 234 -17.96 -6.79 -17.48
N LEU A 235 -18.23 -5.52 -17.13
CA LEU A 235 -17.19 -4.55 -16.80
C LEU A 235 -16.45 -4.94 -15.52
N PHE A 236 -17.18 -5.42 -14.51
CA PHE A 236 -16.60 -5.96 -13.28
C PHE A 236 -15.74 -7.19 -13.56
N GLN A 237 -16.23 -8.10 -14.39
CA GLN A 237 -15.51 -9.32 -14.79
C GLN A 237 -14.22 -9.01 -15.54
N LEU A 238 -14.29 -8.09 -16.51
CA LEU A 238 -13.11 -7.63 -17.23
C LEU A 238 -12.11 -6.95 -16.29
N GLY A 239 -12.58 -6.04 -15.43
CA GLY A 239 -11.73 -5.40 -14.43
C GLY A 239 -11.06 -6.39 -13.48
N ALA A 240 -11.79 -7.42 -13.03
CA ALA A 240 -11.26 -8.47 -12.16
C ALA A 240 -10.20 -9.33 -12.87
N LEU A 241 -10.44 -9.71 -14.13
CA LEU A 241 -9.46 -10.45 -14.94
C LEU A 241 -8.20 -9.62 -15.20
N VAL A 242 -8.35 -8.36 -15.60
CA VAL A 242 -7.23 -7.44 -15.86
C VAL A 242 -6.41 -7.22 -14.58
N GLN A 243 -7.07 -6.96 -13.45
CA GLN A 243 -6.38 -6.81 -12.17
C GLN A 243 -5.68 -8.10 -11.71
N ALA A 244 -6.30 -9.25 -11.94
CA ALA A 244 -5.71 -10.55 -11.63
C ALA A 244 -4.41 -10.79 -12.40
N VAL A 245 -4.37 -10.45 -13.69
CA VAL A 245 -3.14 -10.51 -14.50
C VAL A 245 -2.03 -9.65 -13.89
N ALA A 246 -2.36 -8.42 -13.47
CA ALA A 246 -1.38 -7.51 -12.86
C ALA A 246 -0.76 -8.10 -11.59
N VAL A 247 -1.60 -8.57 -10.67
CA VAL A 247 -1.16 -9.08 -9.37
C VAL A 247 -0.42 -10.41 -9.52
N ALA A 248 -0.91 -11.34 -10.34
CA ALA A 248 -0.26 -12.62 -10.60
C ALA A 248 1.09 -12.44 -11.30
N GLY A 249 1.17 -11.53 -12.27
CA GLY A 249 2.42 -11.20 -12.95
C GLY A 249 3.43 -10.56 -12.01
N PHE A 250 2.99 -9.65 -11.13
CA PHE A 250 3.86 -9.08 -10.10
C PHE A 250 4.36 -10.14 -9.12
N ALA A 251 3.48 -11.03 -8.64
CA ALA A 251 3.86 -12.12 -7.75
C ALA A 251 4.89 -13.06 -8.40
N THR A 252 4.70 -13.39 -9.68
CA THR A 252 5.65 -14.18 -10.47
C THR A 252 7.00 -13.48 -10.59
N ALA A 253 7.01 -12.16 -10.84
CA ALA A 253 8.24 -11.40 -10.92
C ALA A 253 8.99 -11.33 -9.58
N VAL A 254 8.28 -11.10 -8.47
CA VAL A 254 8.84 -11.13 -7.12
C VAL A 254 9.42 -12.51 -6.79
N GLY A 255 8.68 -13.59 -7.06
CA GLY A 255 9.16 -14.96 -6.86
C GLY A 255 10.41 -15.26 -7.69
N THR A 256 10.42 -14.84 -8.96
CA THR A 256 11.59 -15.01 -9.84
C THR A 256 12.81 -14.25 -9.33
N LEU A 257 12.64 -12.99 -8.93
CA LEU A 257 13.71 -12.18 -8.35
C LEU A 257 14.27 -12.82 -7.08
N TYR A 258 13.39 -13.34 -6.22
CA TYR A 258 13.80 -13.99 -4.98
C TYR A 258 14.59 -15.29 -5.23
N ILE A 259 14.12 -16.14 -6.14
CA ILE A 259 14.79 -17.40 -6.48
C ILE A 259 16.18 -17.12 -7.07
N ARG A 260 16.30 -16.11 -7.95
CA ARG A 260 17.56 -15.73 -8.60
C ARG A 260 18.51 -14.92 -7.72
N SER A 261 18.07 -14.46 -6.55
CA SER A 261 18.86 -13.62 -5.66
C SER A 261 19.75 -14.45 -4.75
N ASP A 262 21.05 -14.21 -4.73
CA ASP A 262 21.94 -14.79 -3.72
C ASP A 262 21.76 -14.13 -2.33
N ARG A 263 21.08 -12.98 -2.28
CA ARG A 263 20.79 -12.27 -1.03
C ARG A 263 19.58 -12.87 -0.34
N ARG A 264 19.74 -13.16 0.95
CA ARG A 264 18.65 -13.56 1.86
C ARG A 264 18.53 -12.53 2.98
N ARG A 265 17.56 -11.61 2.86
CA ARG A 265 17.28 -10.56 3.85
C ARG A 265 15.87 -10.73 4.38
N VAL A 266 15.66 -10.44 5.67
CA VAL A 266 14.37 -10.64 6.33
C VAL A 266 13.22 -9.92 5.62
N GLY A 267 13.46 -8.70 5.12
CA GLY A 267 12.44 -7.95 4.39
C GLY A 267 11.92 -8.64 3.12
N PHE A 268 12.70 -9.54 2.51
CA PHE A 268 12.25 -10.27 1.30
C PHE A 268 11.13 -11.26 1.61
N TYR A 269 11.11 -11.87 2.80
CA TYR A 269 10.02 -12.75 3.20
C TYR A 269 8.70 -12.00 3.35
N GLY A 270 8.73 -10.75 3.82
CA GLY A 270 7.54 -9.89 3.85
C GLY A 270 7.00 -9.59 2.45
N VAL A 271 7.89 -9.24 1.51
CA VAL A 271 7.51 -8.98 0.10
C VAL A 271 6.96 -10.24 -0.58
N LEU A 272 7.58 -11.40 -0.35
CA LEU A 272 7.08 -12.69 -0.86
C LEU A 272 5.71 -13.05 -0.28
N ALA A 273 5.56 -12.95 1.04
CA ALA A 273 4.29 -13.23 1.70
C ALA A 273 3.19 -12.29 1.17
N GLY A 274 3.50 -11.00 1.02
CA GLY A 274 2.60 -10.03 0.41
C GLY A 274 2.18 -10.44 -1.01
N ALA A 275 3.13 -10.75 -1.88
CA ALA A 275 2.84 -11.27 -3.23
C ALA A 275 1.93 -12.51 -3.20
N GLY A 276 2.19 -13.48 -2.32
CA GLY A 276 1.36 -14.67 -2.14
C GLY A 276 -0.07 -14.36 -1.69
N PHE A 277 -0.25 -13.46 -0.71
CA PHE A 277 -1.58 -13.00 -0.32
C PHE A 277 -2.28 -12.20 -1.42
N GLY A 278 -1.54 -11.50 -2.27
CA GLY A 278 -2.08 -10.89 -3.48
C GLY A 278 -2.74 -11.92 -4.40
N VAL A 279 -2.09 -13.07 -4.61
CA VAL A 279 -2.67 -14.17 -5.40
C VAL A 279 -3.96 -14.70 -4.75
N LEU A 280 -3.97 -14.92 -3.43
CA LEU A 280 -5.19 -15.34 -2.73
C LEU A 280 -6.31 -14.27 -2.83
N ALA A 281 -5.94 -12.99 -2.76
CA ALA A 281 -6.88 -11.88 -2.86
C ALA A 281 -7.57 -11.83 -4.22
N ILE A 282 -6.83 -12.00 -5.31
CA ILE A 282 -7.39 -12.02 -6.66
C ILE A 282 -8.21 -13.28 -6.93
N THR A 283 -7.88 -14.42 -6.31
CA THR A 283 -8.74 -15.62 -6.39
C THR A 283 -10.13 -15.31 -5.82
N LEU A 284 -10.22 -14.64 -4.66
CA LEU A 284 -11.51 -14.19 -4.14
C LEU A 284 -12.16 -13.11 -5.01
N GLY A 285 -11.38 -12.18 -5.56
CA GLY A 285 -11.89 -11.14 -6.47
C GLY A 285 -12.53 -11.73 -7.73
N LEU A 286 -11.89 -12.73 -8.34
CA LEU A 286 -12.43 -13.47 -9.48
C LEU A 286 -13.68 -14.25 -9.08
N LEU A 287 -13.67 -14.91 -7.90
CA LEU A 287 -14.87 -15.57 -7.38
C LEU A 287 -16.05 -14.58 -7.28
N PHE A 288 -15.83 -13.36 -6.79
CA PHE A 288 -16.90 -12.36 -6.72
C PHE A 288 -17.39 -11.89 -8.09
N ALA A 289 -16.50 -11.85 -9.08
CA ALA A 289 -16.84 -11.42 -10.43
C ALA A 289 -17.67 -12.45 -11.20
N PHE A 290 -17.48 -13.74 -10.92
CA PHE A 290 -18.12 -14.85 -11.62
C PHE A 290 -19.14 -15.62 -10.77
N SER A 291 -19.31 -15.29 -9.50
CA SER A 291 -20.19 -16.00 -8.58
C SER A 291 -20.77 -15.05 -7.51
N ARG A 292 -21.51 -15.60 -6.55
CA ARG A 292 -22.16 -14.80 -5.50
C ARG A 292 -21.15 -14.32 -4.44
N MET A 293 -21.32 -13.08 -3.98
CA MET A 293 -20.52 -12.49 -2.90
C MET A 293 -21.06 -12.91 -1.54
N LEU A 294 -20.23 -13.56 -0.72
CA LEU A 294 -20.53 -13.83 0.69
C LEU A 294 -19.88 -12.76 1.59
N PRO A 295 -20.57 -12.21 2.60
CA PRO A 295 -20.03 -11.14 3.45
C PRO A 295 -18.71 -11.51 4.15
N SER A 296 -18.56 -12.75 4.59
CA SER A 296 -17.33 -13.27 5.21
C SER A 296 -16.15 -13.27 4.24
N LEU A 297 -16.37 -13.63 2.98
CA LEU A 297 -15.35 -13.62 1.93
C LEU A 297 -14.98 -12.18 1.55
N VAL A 298 -15.94 -11.25 1.53
CA VAL A 298 -15.64 -9.83 1.30
C VAL A 298 -14.69 -9.28 2.38
N ARG A 299 -14.90 -9.67 3.64
CA ARG A 299 -13.97 -9.33 4.74
C ARG A 299 -12.60 -9.98 4.53
N ALA A 300 -12.57 -11.26 4.16
CA ALA A 300 -11.31 -11.94 3.83
C ALA A 300 -10.55 -11.24 2.69
N HIS A 301 -11.23 -10.86 1.61
CA HIS A 301 -10.64 -10.13 0.49
C HIS A 301 -10.07 -8.77 0.88
N LEU A 302 -10.76 -8.02 1.75
CA LEU A 302 -10.25 -6.76 2.31
C LEU A 302 -8.93 -6.99 3.07
N ARG A 303 -8.93 -7.97 3.99
CA ARG A 303 -7.77 -8.29 4.83
C ARG A 303 -6.59 -8.80 3.99
N LEU A 304 -6.88 -9.66 3.02
CA LEU A 304 -5.91 -10.17 2.05
C LEU A 304 -5.23 -9.07 1.24
N ASN A 305 -5.98 -8.05 0.78
CA ASN A 305 -5.39 -6.94 0.03
C ASN A 305 -4.64 -5.96 0.93
N LEU A 306 -5.26 -5.49 2.03
CA LEU A 306 -4.70 -4.40 2.83
C LEU A 306 -3.60 -4.86 3.79
N LEU A 307 -3.81 -5.96 4.52
CA LEU A 307 -2.81 -6.49 5.46
C LEU A 307 -1.84 -7.42 4.75
N GLY A 308 -2.37 -8.30 3.89
CA GLY A 308 -1.60 -9.26 3.13
C GLY A 308 -0.78 -8.59 2.04
N PHE A 309 -1.38 -8.34 0.88
CA PHE A 309 -0.70 -7.87 -0.31
C PHE A 309 0.05 -6.56 -0.11
N LEU A 310 -0.66 -5.48 0.21
CA LEU A 310 -0.04 -4.17 0.41
C LEU A 310 0.77 -4.14 1.71
N GLY A 311 0.18 -4.62 2.81
CA GLY A 311 0.75 -4.47 4.15
C GLY A 311 2.05 -5.25 4.37
N LEU A 312 2.08 -6.56 4.09
CA LEU A 312 3.31 -7.35 4.24
C LEU A 312 4.40 -6.91 3.26
N THR A 313 4.02 -6.47 2.07
CA THR A 313 4.98 -5.89 1.12
C THR A 313 5.58 -4.60 1.65
N ILE A 314 4.77 -3.71 2.23
CA ILE A 314 5.23 -2.48 2.89
C ILE A 314 6.12 -2.81 4.09
N VAL A 315 5.74 -3.74 4.97
CA VAL A 315 6.57 -4.17 6.10
C VAL A 315 7.92 -4.69 5.62
N GLY A 316 7.92 -5.57 4.60
CA GLY A 316 9.13 -6.13 4.02
C GLY A 316 10.06 -5.09 3.39
N VAL A 317 9.51 -4.16 2.60
CA VAL A 317 10.27 -3.04 2.02
C VAL A 317 10.76 -2.08 3.10
N THR A 318 9.98 -1.84 4.14
CA THR A 318 10.36 -0.97 5.26
C THR A 318 11.58 -1.53 5.98
N TYR A 319 11.67 -2.85 6.20
CA TYR A 319 12.88 -3.48 6.73
C TYR A 319 14.11 -3.40 5.83
N GLN A 320 13.96 -3.12 4.53
CA GLN A 320 15.11 -2.80 3.67
C GLN A 320 15.62 -1.37 3.90
N PHE A 321 14.71 -0.43 4.15
CA PHE A 321 15.07 0.97 4.41
C PHE A 321 15.52 1.22 5.86
N TYR A 322 14.95 0.48 6.81
CA TYR A 322 15.23 0.56 8.23
C TYR A 322 15.55 -0.84 8.75
N PRO A 323 16.78 -1.34 8.51
CA PRO A 323 17.18 -2.67 8.92
C PRO A 323 17.01 -2.87 10.43
N PRO A 324 16.26 -3.88 10.89
CA PRO A 324 16.03 -4.10 12.32
C PRO A 324 17.31 -4.39 13.12
N ALA A 325 18.32 -4.97 12.46
CA ALA A 325 19.62 -5.27 13.07
C ALA A 325 20.49 -4.04 13.40
N VAL A 326 20.11 -2.84 12.94
CA VAL A 326 20.80 -1.60 13.37
C VAL A 326 20.10 -0.90 14.53
N GLY A 327 19.03 -1.48 15.08
CA GLY A 327 18.31 -0.90 16.21
C GLY A 327 19.05 -1.07 17.53
N ASN A 328 18.91 -0.08 18.43
CA ASN A 328 19.61 -0.06 19.72
C ASN A 328 18.78 -0.64 20.89
N LEU A 329 17.52 -1.02 20.65
CA LEU A 329 16.65 -1.56 21.70
C LEU A 329 16.79 -3.09 21.87
N PRO A 330 16.59 -3.63 23.09
CA PRO A 330 16.80 -5.04 23.39
C PRO A 330 15.97 -6.00 22.53
N GLY A 331 16.64 -6.88 21.77
CA GLY A 331 15.97 -7.86 20.90
C GLY A 331 15.60 -7.33 19.52
N ALA A 332 15.96 -6.08 19.19
CA ALA A 332 15.91 -5.58 17.82
C ALA A 332 16.90 -6.37 16.94
N SER A 333 16.38 -7.19 16.03
CA SER A 333 17.18 -8.10 15.23
C SER A 333 16.45 -8.54 13.97
N ASN A 334 17.18 -9.15 13.04
CA ASN A 334 16.56 -9.80 11.88
C ASN A 334 15.65 -10.97 12.29
N ARG A 335 15.87 -11.58 13.46
CA ARG A 335 15.05 -12.69 13.96
C ARG A 335 13.69 -12.19 14.47
N SER A 336 13.66 -11.11 15.24
CA SER A 336 12.39 -10.50 15.67
C SER A 336 11.61 -9.92 14.49
N ALA A 337 12.30 -9.36 13.49
CA ALA A 337 11.68 -8.94 12.23
C ALA A 337 11.09 -10.11 11.42
N PHE A 338 11.66 -11.31 11.53
CA PHE A 338 11.08 -12.49 10.90
C PHE A 338 9.83 -12.95 11.64
N TYR A 339 9.85 -12.91 12.98
CA TYR A 339 8.68 -13.22 13.80
C TYR A 339 7.52 -12.25 13.57
N SER A 340 7.77 -10.96 13.33
CA SER A 340 6.68 -10.03 12.99
C SER A 340 6.02 -10.40 11.66
N VAL A 341 6.81 -10.75 10.63
CA VAL A 341 6.30 -11.20 9.33
C VAL A 341 5.51 -12.50 9.47
N ILE A 342 6.04 -13.49 10.22
CA ILE A 342 5.33 -14.76 10.47
C ILE A 342 4.03 -14.51 11.22
N ALA A 343 4.03 -13.68 12.26
CA ALA A 343 2.83 -13.42 13.05
C ALA A 343 1.74 -12.73 12.23
N LEU A 344 2.11 -11.76 11.38
CA LEU A 344 1.20 -11.09 10.45
C LEU A 344 0.66 -12.05 9.39
N ALA A 345 1.55 -12.80 8.70
CA ALA A 345 1.17 -13.73 7.64
C ALA A 345 0.39 -14.93 8.20
N GLY A 346 0.92 -15.60 9.21
CA GLY A 346 0.29 -16.72 9.90
C GLY A 346 -1.06 -16.34 10.52
N GLY A 347 -1.15 -15.14 11.12
CA GLY A 347 -2.42 -14.61 11.63
C GLY A 347 -3.46 -14.41 10.53
N LEU A 348 -3.05 -13.95 9.34
CA LEU A 348 -3.95 -13.82 8.20
C LEU A 348 -4.37 -15.18 7.62
N LEU A 349 -3.46 -16.16 7.54
CA LEU A 349 -3.81 -17.53 7.14
C LEU A 349 -4.79 -18.18 8.12
N ALA A 350 -4.57 -18.03 9.44
CA ALA A 350 -5.49 -18.51 10.46
C ALA A 350 -6.88 -17.88 10.31
N GLN A 351 -6.97 -16.58 10.01
CA GLN A 351 -8.24 -15.92 9.69
C GLN A 351 -8.95 -16.59 8.51
N LEU A 352 -8.25 -16.84 7.41
CA LEU A 352 -8.82 -17.47 6.21
C LEU A 352 -9.30 -18.90 6.46
N VAL A 353 -8.47 -19.71 7.11
CA VAL A 353 -8.82 -21.10 7.45
C VAL A 353 -10.00 -21.13 8.42
N GLY A 354 -10.00 -20.25 9.44
CA GLY A 354 -11.12 -20.13 10.38
C GLY A 354 -12.43 -19.72 9.70
N ILE A 355 -12.38 -18.80 8.73
CA ILE A 355 -13.55 -18.42 7.93
C ILE A 355 -14.04 -19.60 7.08
N GLY A 356 -13.13 -20.30 6.39
CA GLY A 356 -13.49 -21.43 5.52
C GLY A 356 -14.03 -22.64 6.29
N ALA A 357 -13.50 -22.89 7.48
CA ALA A 357 -13.90 -24.01 8.35
C ALA A 357 -15.09 -23.67 9.26
N GLY A 358 -15.57 -22.41 9.28
CA GLY A 358 -16.59 -21.97 10.24
C GLY A 358 -16.13 -22.07 11.70
N ALA A 359 -14.85 -21.80 11.97
CA ALA A 359 -14.21 -21.93 13.28
C ALA A 359 -13.81 -20.55 13.85
N PRO A 360 -14.72 -19.84 14.55
CA PRO A 360 -14.45 -18.52 15.12
C PRO A 360 -13.20 -18.43 16.02
N PRO A 361 -12.88 -19.44 16.87
CA PRO A 361 -11.67 -19.40 17.68
C PRO A 361 -10.39 -19.26 16.85
N LEU A 362 -10.32 -19.92 15.69
CA LEU A 362 -9.16 -19.85 14.80
C LEU A 362 -9.06 -18.48 14.12
N THR A 363 -10.19 -17.88 13.74
CA THR A 363 -10.23 -16.50 13.23
C THR A 363 -9.78 -15.50 14.28
N ASN A 364 -10.23 -15.65 15.53
CA ASN A 364 -9.85 -14.79 16.65
C ASN A 364 -8.35 -14.92 16.99
N LEU A 365 -7.82 -16.14 17.02
CA LEU A 365 -6.39 -16.38 17.15
C LEU A 365 -5.61 -15.65 16.04
N GLY A 366 -6.11 -15.70 14.82
CA GLY A 366 -5.52 -14.99 13.69
C GLY A 366 -5.52 -13.46 13.86
N HIS A 367 -6.55 -12.87 14.46
CA HIS A 367 -6.57 -11.43 14.81
C HIS A 367 -5.50 -11.10 15.86
N VAL A 368 -5.39 -11.89 16.92
CA VAL A 368 -4.42 -11.67 18.00
C VAL A 368 -2.99 -11.83 17.50
N LEU A 369 -2.71 -12.82 16.65
CA LEU A 369 -1.41 -13.00 16.01
C LEU A 369 -1.04 -11.80 15.12
N ALA A 370 -1.99 -11.31 14.31
CA ALA A 370 -1.75 -10.12 13.49
C ALA A 370 -1.48 -8.87 14.34
N LEU A 371 -2.17 -8.69 15.46
CA LEU A 371 -1.89 -7.63 16.43
C LEU A 371 -0.47 -7.77 17.00
N GLY A 372 -0.09 -8.95 17.49
CA GLY A 372 1.26 -9.20 17.99
C GLY A 372 2.35 -8.91 16.96
N GLY A 373 2.13 -9.33 15.71
CA GLY A 373 3.03 -9.02 14.60
C GLY A 373 3.14 -7.53 14.30
N SER A 374 2.03 -6.79 14.37
CA SER A 374 2.02 -5.33 14.17
C SER A 374 2.72 -4.56 15.29
N LEU A 375 2.54 -4.99 16.55
CA LEU A 375 3.24 -4.43 17.71
C LEU A 375 4.75 -4.65 17.59
N LEU A 376 5.16 -5.85 17.19
CA LEU A 376 6.57 -6.16 16.97
C LEU A 376 7.14 -5.35 15.80
N PHE A 377 6.38 -5.14 14.72
CA PHE A 377 6.77 -4.24 13.64
C PHE A 377 6.99 -2.81 14.15
N LEU A 378 6.02 -2.24 14.87
CA LEU A 378 6.13 -0.90 15.46
C LEU A 378 7.37 -0.78 16.36
N TYR A 379 7.56 -1.73 17.26
CA TYR A 379 8.73 -1.79 18.14
C TYR A 379 10.04 -1.75 17.36
N LEU A 380 10.17 -2.53 16.30
CA LEU A 380 11.39 -2.59 15.48
C LEU A 380 11.63 -1.30 14.69
N ILE A 381 10.57 -0.62 14.24
CA ILE A 381 10.68 0.69 13.62
C ILE A 381 11.18 1.71 14.65
N VAL A 382 10.60 1.76 15.85
CA VAL A 382 11.08 2.65 16.93
C VAL A 382 12.55 2.37 17.21
N ALA A 383 12.94 1.11 17.37
CA ALA A 383 14.34 0.72 17.63
C ALA A 383 15.32 1.18 16.54
N ALA A 384 14.94 1.01 15.26
CA ALA A 384 15.79 1.39 14.13
C ALA A 384 15.86 2.91 13.91
N LEU A 385 14.84 3.66 14.34
CA LEU A 385 14.81 5.12 14.26
C LEU A 385 15.55 5.78 15.41
N ASP A 386 15.51 5.21 16.61
CA ASP A 386 16.24 5.67 17.79
C ASP A 386 17.77 5.60 17.60
N ALA A 387 18.25 4.59 16.86
CA ALA A 387 19.66 4.42 16.57
C ALA A 387 20.29 5.44 15.60
N ARG A 388 19.55 6.46 15.15
CA ARG A 388 19.97 7.36 14.06
C ARG A 388 19.59 8.81 14.27
#